data_AF-A0A6L4WNF9-F1
#
_entry.id   AF-A0A6L4WNF9-F1
#
_cell.length_a   1.000
_cell.length_b   1.000
_cell.length_c   1.000
_cell.angle_alpha   90.00
_cell.angle_beta   90.00
_cell.angle_gamma   90.00
#
_symmetry.space_group_name_H-M   'P 1'
#
loop_
_entity.id
_entity.type
_entity.pdbx_description
1 polymer ?
#
loop_
_entity_poly.entity_id
_entity_poly.type
_entity_poly.pdbx_seq_one_letter_code
_entity_poly.pdbx_strand_id
1 'polypeptide(L)' 'MTKYNTSKQDNVEIYKLNIQEQELLTAQYQIKGVPTLIYLENGKIVGKQLGVRSVEQLKNYEKEYFSNSSVK' A
#
# COMPACT_ATOMS: atom_id res chain seq x y z
N MET A 1 -16.61 -1.88 -1.98
CA MET A 1 -15.35 -2.61 -1.68
C MET A 1 -14.58 -2.86 -2.97
N THR A 2 -13.24 -2.73 -2.99
CA THR A 2 -12.42 -3.06 -4.17
C THR A 2 -12.24 -4.57 -4.31
N LYS A 3 -12.17 -5.09 -5.54
CA LYS A 3 -12.03 -6.54 -5.83
C LYS A 3 -10.82 -7.20 -5.14
N TYR A 4 -9.76 -6.44 -4.85
CA TYR A 4 -8.59 -6.96 -4.14
C TYR A 4 -8.87 -7.28 -2.66
N ASN A 5 -9.78 -6.56 -2.00
CA ASN A 5 -10.07 -6.74 -0.57
C ASN A 5 -10.59 -8.15 -0.22
N THR A 6 -11.14 -8.87 -1.19
CA THR A 6 -11.63 -10.25 -1.00
C THR A 6 -10.57 -11.31 -1.29
N SER A 7 -9.34 -10.92 -1.65
CA SER A 7 -8.28 -11.83 -2.09
C SER A 7 -6.89 -11.47 -1.58
N LYS A 8 -6.82 -10.55 -0.61
CA LYS A 8 -5.60 -10.19 0.13
C LYS A 8 -5.25 -11.29 1.15
N GLN A 9 -4.00 -11.35 1.58
CA GLN A 9 -3.59 -12.13 2.74
C GLN A 9 -4.25 -11.59 4.02
N ASP A 10 -4.48 -12.46 4.99
CA ASP A 10 -5.21 -12.13 6.22
C ASP A 10 -4.50 -11.05 7.06
N ASN A 11 -3.17 -10.99 7.00
CA ASN A 11 -2.33 -10.04 7.73
C ASN A 11 -2.13 -8.69 7.02
N VAL A 12 -2.73 -8.47 5.85
CA VAL A 12 -2.60 -7.21 5.10
C VAL A 12 -3.84 -6.37 5.32
N GLU A 13 -3.69 -5.13 5.79
CA GLU A 13 -4.81 -4.19 5.94
C GLU A 13 -4.76 -3.08 4.90
N ILE A 14 -5.93 -2.69 4.38
CA ILE A 14 -6.05 -1.68 3.33
C ILE A 14 -6.64 -0.41 3.91
N TYR A 15 -5.83 0.65 3.95
CA TYR A 15 -6.27 1.99 4.32
C TYR A 15 -6.44 2.86 3.09
N LYS A 16 -7.46 3.72 3.12
CA LYS A 16 -7.68 4.77 2.12
C LYS A 16 -7.60 6.11 2.81
N LEU A 17 -6.87 7.04 2.20
CA LEU A 17 -6.66 8.38 2.72
C LEU A 17 -7.07 9.40 1.67
N ASN A 18 -7.89 10.38 2.06
CA ASN A 18 -8.14 11.55 1.23
C ASN A 18 -6.98 12.54 1.40
N ILE A 19 -6.20 12.74 0.34
CA ILE A 19 -5.03 13.64 0.38
C ILE A 19 -5.44 15.12 0.51
N GLN A 20 -6.65 15.49 0.10
CA GLN A 20 -7.15 16.87 0.21
C GLN A 20 -7.46 17.24 1.66
N GLU A 21 -7.82 16.26 2.49
CA GLU A 21 -8.10 16.45 3.92
C GLU A 21 -6.85 16.29 4.79
N GLN A 22 -5.76 15.77 4.22
CA GLN A 22 -4.58 15.30 4.96
C GLN A 22 -3.30 15.88 4.35
N GLU A 23 -3.23 17.21 4.23
CA GLU A 23 -2.13 17.92 3.56
C GLU A 23 -0.76 17.65 4.20
N LEU A 24 -0.68 17.65 5.54
CA LEU A 24 0.57 17.39 6.27
C LEU A 24 1.11 15.98 5.99
N LEU A 25 0.24 14.97 6.00
CA LEU A 25 0.64 13.59 5.72
C LEU A 25 1.04 13.43 4.24
N THR A 26 0.30 14.08 3.34
CA THR A 26 0.59 14.11 1.91
C THR A 26 1.98 14.68 1.63
N ALA A 27 2.35 15.78 2.32
CA ALA A 27 3.67 16.38 2.25
C ALA A 27 4.75 15.47 2.88
N GLN A 28 4.50 14.93 4.08
CA GLN A 28 5.43 14.03 4.78
C GLN A 28 5.79 12.81 3.94
N TYR A 29 4.81 12.21 3.27
CA TYR A 29 4.99 11.05 2.40
C TYR A 29 5.38 11.43 0.97
N GLN A 30 5.60 12.72 0.67
CA GLN A 30 5.99 13.26 -0.63
C GLN A 30 5.12 12.72 -1.78
N ILE A 31 3.80 12.77 -1.61
CA ILE A 31 2.85 12.32 -2.63
C ILE A 31 2.85 13.33 -3.78
N LYS A 32 3.22 12.87 -4.98
CA LYS A 32 3.35 13.72 -6.19
C LYS A 32 2.18 13.55 -7.17
N GLY A 33 1.30 12.58 -6.94
CA GLY A 33 0.16 12.30 -7.82
C GLY A 33 -0.75 11.23 -7.25
N VAL A 34 -1.94 11.11 -7.84
CA VAL A 34 -2.96 10.13 -7.43
C VAL A 34 -3.34 9.19 -8.58
N PRO A 35 -3.72 7.94 -8.28
CA PRO A 35 -3.55 7.28 -6.99
C PRO A 35 -2.06 6.97 -6.71
N THR A 36 -1.64 7.08 -5.45
CA THR A 36 -0.36 6.56 -4.96
C THR A 36 -0.63 5.45 -3.96
N LEU A 37 0.03 4.31 -4.13
CA LEU A 37 -0.01 3.19 -3.21
C LEU A 37 1.27 3.21 -2.37
N ILE A 38 1.12 3.07 -1.05
CA ILE A 38 2.22 2.97 -0.11
C ILE A 38 2.06 1.65 0.65
N TYR A 39 3.14 0.90 0.74
CA TYR A 39 3.23 -0.37 1.46
C TYR A 39 4.00 -0.13 2.74
N LEU A 40 3.40 -0.45 3.88
CA LEU A 40 3.95 -0.23 5.21
C LEU A 40 4.09 -1.57 5.93
N GLU A 41 5.28 -1.85 6.47
CA GLU A 41 5.53 -2.98 7.35
C GLU A 41 6.20 -2.45 8.63
N ASN A 42 5.63 -2.77 9.80
CA ASN A 42 6.14 -2.32 11.10
C ASN A 42 6.39 -0.80 11.19
N GLY A 43 5.50 0.00 10.60
CA GLY A 43 5.59 1.47 10.57
C GLY A 43 6.62 2.03 9.59
N LYS A 44 7.30 1.19 8.79
CA LYS A 44 8.29 1.61 7.78
C LYS A 44 7.74 1.43 6.38
N ILE A 45 8.06 2.37 5.49
CA ILE A 45 7.70 2.27 4.07
C ILE A 45 8.61 1.23 3.42
N VAL A 46 8.01 0.14 2.94
CA VAL A 46 8.70 -0.93 2.20
C VAL A 46 8.48 -0.83 0.69
N GLY A 47 7.49 -0.06 0.25
CA GLY A 47 7.24 0.19 -1.17
C GLY A 47 6.37 1.41 -1.43
N LYS A 48 6.56 2.04 -2.58
CA LYS A 48 5.72 3.17 -3.06
C LYS A 48 5.54 3.08 -4.57
N GLN A 49 4.30 3.19 -5.03
CA GLN A 49 3.93 3.01 -6.43
C GLN A 49 2.97 4.11 -6.88
N LEU A 50 3.29 4.80 -7.97
CA LEU A 50 2.41 5.79 -8.59
C LEU A 50 1.53 5.12 -9.66
N GLY A 51 0.25 5.50 -9.70
CA GLY A 51 -0.72 5.09 -10.70
C GLY A 51 -1.56 3.88 -10.28
N VAL A 52 -2.54 3.55 -11.12
CA VAL A 52 -3.48 2.44 -10.90
C VAL A 52 -2.74 1.10 -11.02
N ARG A 53 -3.19 0.09 -10.27
CA ARG A 53 -2.70 -1.29 -10.35
C ARG A 53 -3.84 -2.28 -10.52
N SER A 54 -3.59 -3.34 -11.27
CA SER A 54 -4.49 -4.49 -11.37
C SER A 54 -4.47 -5.31 -10.08
N VAL A 55 -5.50 -6.14 -9.87
CA VAL A 55 -5.56 -7.05 -8.72
C VAL A 55 -4.37 -8.01 -8.68
N GLU A 56 -3.92 -8.47 -9.85
CA GLU A 56 -2.75 -9.36 -9.96
C GLU A 56 -1.46 -8.65 -9.56
N GLN A 57 -1.26 -7.40 -9.99
CA GLN A 57 -0.11 -6.60 -9.58
C GLN A 57 -0.10 -6.38 -8.06
N LEU A 58 -1.25 -6.09 -7.45
CA LEU A 58 -1.36 -5.92 -6.01
C LEU A 58 -0.95 -7.21 -5.25
N LYS A 59 -1.37 -8.38 -5.72
CA LYS A 59 -0.96 -9.68 -5.16
C LYS A 59 0.54 -9.94 -5.30
N ASN A 60 1.16 -9.49 -6.39
CA ASN A 60 2.59 -9.64 -6.58
C ASN A 60 3.38 -8.73 -5.63
N TYR A 61 2.95 -7.48 -5.47
CA TYR A 61 3.57 -6.55 -4.52
C TYR A 61 3.40 -6.98 -3.06
N GLU A 62 2.24 -7.53 -2.73
CA GLU A 62 2.02 -8.13 -1.40
C GLU A 62 3.06 -9.23 -1.11
N LYS A 63 3.32 -10.11 -2.07
CA LYS A 63 4.38 -11.11 -1.94
C LYS A 63 5.78 -10.47 -1.89
N GLU A 64 6.05 -9.49 -2.74
CA GLU A 64 7.36 -8.81 -2.78
C GLU A 64 7.69 -8.11 -1.45
N TYR A 65 6.70 -7.42 -0.86
CA TYR A 65 6.93 -6.54 0.28
C TYR A 65 6.66 -7.18 1.65
N PHE A 66 5.80 -8.19 1.75
CA PHE A 66 5.37 -8.76 3.03
C PHE A 66 5.76 -10.24 3.25
N SER A 67 6.50 -10.88 2.34
CA SER A 67 6.89 -12.30 2.49
C SER A 67 8.09 -12.57 3.42
N ASN A 68 8.63 -11.57 4.12
CA ASN A 68 9.86 -11.73 4.93
C ASN A 68 9.64 -11.85 6.45
N SER A 69 8.43 -12.17 6.92
CA SER A 69 8.19 -12.49 8.34
C SER A 69 8.44 -13.96 8.71
N SER A 70 9.31 -14.66 7.98
CA SER A 70 9.93 -15.90 8.48
C SER A 70 11.08 -15.50 9.40
N VAL A 71 10.82 -15.64 10.70
CA VAL A 71 11.79 -15.92 11.78
C VAL A 71 13.21 -16.17 11.24
N LYS A 72 14.11 -15.21 11.46
CA LYS A 72 15.54 -15.51 11.63
C LYS A 72 15.81 -15.67 13.11
#